data_AF-A0A9E4L885-F1
#
_entry.id   AF-A0A9E4L885-F1
#
_cell.length_a   1.000
_cell.length_b   1.000
_cell.length_c   1.000
_cell.angle_alpha   90.00
_cell.angle_beta   90.00
_cell.angle_gamma   90.00
#
_symmetry.space_group_name_H-M   'P 1'
#
loop_
_entity.id
_entity.type
_entity.pdbx_description
1 polymer ?
#
loop_
_entity_poly.entity_id
_entity_poly.type
_entity_poly.pdbx_seq_one_letter_code
_entity_poly.pdbx_strand_id
1 'polypeptide(L)'
;MSDMTHKYSVAELEADILVPSQFFDRRQAEGSAQPERRLMLAVMEDAIATFQKSLPEANRRQRRLLRETEEWIQSNDTSWPFSFENICAALDIEADYLRQGLFKWKTVQQTRYREHDDIPAPALHSPFRRISGRRHSLSVHHAAPAKAA
;
A
#
# COMPACT_ATOMS: atom_id res chain seq x y z
N MET A 1 -45.38 -36.18 -13.08
CA MET A 1 -45.27 -36.26 -11.61
C MET A 1 -43.87 -36.75 -11.32
N SER A 2 -43.04 -35.90 -10.70
CA SER A 2 -41.70 -36.16 -10.12
C SER A 2 -40.57 -36.63 -11.07
N ASP A 3 -39.33 -36.16 -11.01
CA ASP A 3 -38.73 -35.15 -10.13
C ASP A 3 -37.45 -34.57 -10.75
N MET A 4 -37.16 -33.36 -10.28
CA MET A 4 -36.09 -32.46 -10.66
C MET A 4 -34.76 -32.88 -10.03
N THR A 5 -33.72 -33.18 -10.81
CA THR A 5 -32.35 -32.99 -10.34
C THR A 5 -31.48 -32.44 -11.46
N HIS A 6 -31.42 -31.10 -11.51
CA HIS A 6 -30.35 -30.36 -12.17
C HIS A 6 -28.99 -30.90 -11.66
N LYS A 7 -28.19 -31.49 -12.54
CA LYS A 7 -26.76 -31.71 -12.29
C LYS A 7 -26.04 -30.37 -12.43
N TYR A 8 -26.12 -29.54 -11.39
CA TYR A 8 -25.19 -28.43 -11.22
C TYR A 8 -23.81 -29.03 -10.95
N SER A 9 -22.96 -29.04 -11.98
CA SER A 9 -21.51 -29.26 -11.84
C SER A 9 -20.93 -28.00 -11.22
N VAL A 10 -20.99 -27.92 -9.89
CA VAL A 10 -20.22 -26.96 -9.12
C VAL A 10 -18.76 -27.29 -9.41
N ALA A 11 -18.04 -26.39 -10.07
CA ALA A 11 -16.59 -26.44 -10.09
C ALA A 11 -16.15 -26.40 -8.62
N GLU A 12 -15.77 -27.56 -8.09
CA GLU A 12 -15.19 -27.73 -6.77
C GLU A 12 -14.03 -26.74 -6.66
N LEU A 13 -14.23 -25.68 -5.88
CA LEU A 13 -13.14 -24.99 -5.24
C LEU A 13 -12.61 -25.97 -4.18
N GLU A 14 -11.87 -26.98 -4.63
CA GLU A 14 -11.12 -27.85 -3.73
C GLU A 14 -10.12 -26.95 -3.00
N ALA A 15 -10.42 -26.69 -1.73
CA ALA A 15 -9.47 -26.04 -0.84
C ALA A 15 -8.36 -27.06 -0.58
N ASP A 16 -7.34 -27.02 -1.43
CA ASP A 16 -6.17 -27.86 -1.28
C ASP A 16 -5.56 -27.57 0.10
N ILE A 17 -5.49 -28.59 0.96
CA ILE A 17 -5.04 -28.44 2.34
C ILE A 17 -3.53 -28.23 2.30
N LEU A 18 -3.11 -26.98 2.24
CA LEU A 18 -1.70 -26.62 2.30
C LEU A 18 -1.15 -26.98 3.68
N VAL A 19 -0.18 -27.90 3.69
CA VAL A 19 0.61 -28.13 4.90
C VAL A 19 1.50 -26.90 5.16
N PRO A 20 1.88 -26.60 6.42
CA PRO A 20 2.66 -25.42 6.75
C PRO A 20 3.93 -25.28 5.90
N SER A 21 4.65 -26.37 5.63
CA SER A 21 5.85 -26.36 4.79
C SER A 21 5.59 -25.89 3.36
N GLN A 22 4.49 -26.35 2.73
CA GLN A 22 4.11 -25.93 1.38
C GLN A 22 3.66 -24.47 1.33
N PHE A 23 2.98 -23.99 2.38
CA PHE A 23 2.63 -22.58 2.51
C PHE A 23 3.88 -21.70 2.58
N PHE A 24 4.86 -22.07 3.41
CA PHE A 24 6.10 -21.31 3.54
C PHE A 24 6.99 -21.39 2.29
N ASP A 25 7.10 -22.55 1.64
CA ASP A 25 7.86 -22.70 0.39
C ASP A 25 7.25 -21.88 -0.75
N ARG A 26 5.92 -21.89 -0.88
CA ARG A 26 5.24 -21.07 -1.89
C ARG A 26 5.46 -19.57 -1.67
N ARG A 27 5.48 -19.12 -0.41
CA ARG A 27 5.77 -17.73 -0.05
C ARG A 27 7.23 -17.34 -0.28
N GLN A 28 8.16 -18.29 -0.20
CA GLN A 28 9.58 -18.04 -0.49
C GLN A 28 9.90 -18.12 -1.99
N ALA A 29 9.21 -18.99 -2.74
CA ALA A 29 9.44 -19.21 -4.17
C ALA A 29 8.92 -18.06 -5.06
N GLU A 30 7.98 -17.25 -4.57
CA GLU A 30 7.54 -16.04 -5.25
C GLU A 30 8.61 -14.95 -5.11
N GLY A 31 9.63 -14.98 -5.97
CA GLY A 31 10.72 -14.00 -6.11
C GLY A 31 10.29 -12.57 -6.49
N SER A 32 9.06 -12.17 -6.18
CA SER A 32 8.59 -10.79 -6.16
C SER A 32 8.59 -10.34 -4.71
N ALA A 33 9.22 -9.20 -4.39
CA ALA A 33 9.24 -8.63 -3.03
C ALA A 33 7.90 -8.86 -2.31
N GLN A 34 7.91 -9.55 -1.18
CA GLN A 34 6.71 -10.07 -0.48
C GLN A 34 5.54 -9.06 -0.57
N PRO A 35 4.32 -9.47 -0.98
CA PRO A 35 3.21 -8.55 -1.21
C PRO A 35 2.95 -7.64 0.00
N GLU A 36 3.19 -8.12 1.21
CA GLU A 36 3.13 -7.36 2.46
C GLU A 36 4.17 -6.24 2.51
N ARG A 37 5.44 -6.52 2.18
CA ARG A 37 6.50 -5.49 2.11
C ARG A 37 6.18 -4.41 1.08
N ARG A 38 5.56 -4.77 -0.06
CA ARG A 38 5.11 -3.78 -1.06
C ARG A 38 4.01 -2.88 -0.51
N LEU A 39 3.07 -3.45 0.24
CA LEU A 39 2.02 -2.67 0.89
C LEU A 39 2.61 -1.75 1.97
N MET A 40 3.55 -2.24 2.78
CA MET A 40 4.26 -1.44 3.78
C MET A 40 5.01 -0.26 3.14
N LEU A 41 5.69 -0.48 2.01
CA LEU A 41 6.32 0.59 1.25
C LEU A 41 5.30 1.62 0.77
N ALA A 42 4.17 1.17 0.21
CA ALA A 42 3.11 2.08 -0.25
C ALA A 42 2.51 2.92 0.88
N VAL A 43 2.33 2.33 2.08
CA VAL A 43 1.88 3.04 3.28
C VAL A 43 2.91 4.10 3.70
N MET A 44 4.20 3.73 3.72
CA MET A 44 5.28 4.66 4.06
C MET A 44 5.36 5.83 3.06
N GLU A 45 5.28 5.56 1.76
CA GLU A 45 5.28 6.58 0.71
C GLU A 45 4.10 7.55 0.85
N ASP A 46 2.88 7.04 1.09
CA ASP A 46 1.69 7.87 1.28
C ASP A 46 1.79 8.74 2.55
N ALA A 47 2.32 8.19 3.64
CA ALA A 47 2.57 8.93 4.88
C ALA A 47 3.59 10.06 4.68
N ILE A 48 4.72 9.78 4.04
CA ILE A 48 5.76 10.79 3.76
C ILE A 48 5.21 11.86 2.81
N ALA A 49 4.48 11.48 1.77
CA ALA A 49 3.86 12.44 0.85
C ALA A 49 2.84 13.33 1.56
N THR A 50 2.06 12.78 2.48
CA THR A 50 1.11 13.52 3.31
C THR A 50 1.83 14.48 4.25
N PHE A 51 2.88 14.02 4.93
CA PHE A 51 3.71 14.83 5.82
C PHE A 51 4.35 16.01 5.08
N GLN A 52 4.84 15.76 3.86
CA GLN A 52 5.48 16.78 3.03
C GLN A 52 4.51 17.81 2.42
N LYS A 53 3.21 17.49 2.32
CA LYS A 53 2.18 18.42 1.85
C LYS A 53 1.68 19.38 2.94
N SER A 54 2.52 19.70 3.91
CA SER A 54 2.22 20.72 4.92
C SER A 54 2.05 22.10 4.25
N LEU A 55 0.81 22.44 3.90
CA LEU A 55 0.44 23.67 3.20
C LEU A 55 -0.31 24.64 4.15
N PRO A 56 -0.02 25.96 4.09
CA PRO A 56 -0.75 26.96 4.88
C PRO A 56 -2.27 26.96 4.64
N GLU A 57 -2.68 26.74 3.38
CA GLU A 57 -4.09 26.79 2.95
C GLU A 57 -4.82 25.43 3.01
N ALA A 58 -4.29 24.45 3.74
CA ALA A 58 -4.89 23.12 3.83
C ALA A 58 -6.31 23.16 4.44
N ASN A 59 -7.28 22.49 3.81
CA ASN A 59 -8.64 22.35 4.34
C ASN A 59 -8.66 21.57 5.66
N ARG A 60 -9.77 21.67 6.44
CA ARG A 60 -9.92 20.98 7.75
C ARG A 60 -9.58 19.48 7.67
N ARG A 61 -10.01 18.79 6.61
CA ARG A 61 -9.72 17.38 6.37
C ARG A 61 -8.22 17.12 6.17
N GLN A 62 -7.55 17.95 5.39
CA GLN A 62 -6.12 17.81 5.10
C GLN A 62 -5.28 18.05 6.36
N ARG A 63 -5.63 19.06 7.18
CA ARG A 63 -4.98 19.31 8.47
C ARG A 63 -5.15 18.15 9.45
N ARG A 64 -6.36 17.56 9.50
CA ARG A 64 -6.63 16.38 10.32
C ARG A 64 -5.77 15.20 9.87
N LEU A 65 -5.74 14.92 8.56
CA LEU A 65 -4.94 13.83 8.01
C LEU A 65 -3.46 14.01 8.31
N LEU A 66 -2.92 15.22 8.11
CA LEU A 66 -1.54 15.54 8.47
C LEU A 66 -1.25 15.28 9.95
N ARG A 67 -2.12 15.73 10.86
CA ARG A 67 -1.99 15.50 12.29
C ARG A 67 -1.97 14.01 12.64
N GLU A 68 -2.90 13.23 12.08
CA GLU A 68 -2.96 11.79 12.28
C GLU A 68 -1.69 11.09 11.77
N THR A 69 -1.16 11.52 10.61
CA THR A 69 0.10 11.02 10.07
C THR A 69 1.30 11.38 10.97
N GLU A 70 1.36 12.60 11.50
CA GLU A 70 2.40 13.02 12.43
C GLU A 70 2.37 12.20 13.73
N GLU A 71 1.18 11.97 14.29
CA GLU A 71 1.00 11.12 15.47
C GLU A 71 1.44 9.68 15.19
N TRP A 72 1.12 9.14 14.02
CA TRP A 72 1.56 7.81 13.60
C TRP A 72 3.09 7.73 13.46
N ILE A 73 3.72 8.71 12.81
CA ILE A 73 5.18 8.79 12.68
C ILE A 73 5.85 8.95 14.04
N GLN A 74 5.23 9.63 15.00
CA GLN A 74 5.76 9.83 16.35
C GLN A 74 5.50 8.67 17.32
N SER A 75 4.59 7.77 16.98
CA SER A 75 4.22 6.64 17.84
C SER A 75 5.33 5.59 17.91
N ASN A 76 5.67 5.13 19.11
CA ASN A 76 6.59 4.00 19.33
C ASN A 76 5.82 2.67 19.46
N ASP A 77 4.56 2.64 19.03
CA ASP A 77 3.70 1.45 19.09
C ASP A 77 4.23 0.36 18.15
N THR A 78 4.27 -0.87 18.63
CA THR A 78 4.67 -2.08 17.89
C THR A 78 3.57 -3.16 17.89
N SER A 79 2.40 -2.85 18.45
CA SER A 79 1.31 -3.82 18.64
C SER A 79 0.62 -4.27 17.35
N TRP A 80 0.79 -3.54 16.25
CA TRP A 80 0.09 -3.82 15.00
C TRP A 80 1.01 -3.76 13.76
N PRO A 81 0.73 -4.52 12.68
CA PRO A 81 1.71 -4.77 11.62
C PRO A 81 2.17 -3.55 10.80
N PHE A 82 1.36 -2.49 10.66
CA PHE A 82 1.77 -1.26 9.96
C PHE A 82 2.01 -0.09 10.91
N SER A 83 2.35 -0.37 12.16
CA SER A 83 2.91 0.67 13.02
C SER A 83 4.20 1.20 12.39
N PHE A 84 4.53 2.48 12.66
CA PHE A 84 5.71 3.10 12.06
C PHE A 84 6.99 2.28 12.34
N GLU A 85 7.16 1.85 13.59
CA GLU A 85 8.27 0.98 14.02
C GLU A 85 8.33 -0.32 13.22
N ASN A 86 7.19 -1.00 13.06
CA ASN A 86 7.11 -2.28 12.38
C ASN A 86 7.34 -2.13 10.87
N ILE A 87 6.86 -1.06 10.24
CA ILE A 87 7.18 -0.76 8.84
C ILE A 87 8.67 -0.47 8.66
N CYS A 88 9.25 0.38 9.52
CA CYS A 88 10.68 0.70 9.47
C CYS A 88 11.53 -0.57 9.59
N ALA A 89 11.24 -1.42 10.57
CA ALA A 89 11.92 -2.71 10.73
C ALA A 89 11.74 -3.62 9.50
N ALA A 90 10.52 -3.72 8.95
CA ALA A 90 10.23 -4.56 7.79
C ALA A 90 10.82 -4.02 6.48
N LEU A 91 11.15 -2.74 6.40
CA LEU A 91 11.80 -2.10 5.24
C LEU A 91 13.30 -1.89 5.46
N ASP A 92 13.86 -2.40 6.56
CA ASP A 92 15.28 -2.27 6.91
C ASP A 92 15.72 -0.78 7.04
N ILE A 93 14.85 0.05 7.62
CA ILE A 93 15.04 1.49 7.87
C ILE A 93 15.13 1.73 9.38
N GLU A 94 16.10 2.53 9.82
CA GLU A 94 16.19 2.99 11.20
C GLU A 94 15.12 4.06 11.49
N ALA A 95 14.17 3.73 12.37
CA ALA A 95 13.00 4.55 12.69
C ALA A 95 13.37 5.95 13.20
N ASP A 96 14.30 6.03 14.15
CA ASP A 96 14.76 7.29 14.74
C ASP A 96 15.45 8.20 13.72
N TYR A 97 16.28 7.61 12.84
CA TYR A 97 16.93 8.35 11.77
C TYR A 97 15.91 8.97 10.80
N LEU A 98 14.90 8.20 10.41
CA LEU A 98 13.84 8.69 9.53
C LEU A 98 13.03 9.81 10.18
N ARG A 99 12.66 9.66 11.46
CA ARG A 99 11.97 10.71 12.23
C ARG A 99 12.78 12.00 12.26
N GLN A 100 14.06 11.91 12.64
CA GLN A 100 14.95 13.07 12.69
C GLN A 100 15.02 13.78 11.32
N GLY A 101 15.15 13.03 10.24
CA GLY A 101 15.16 13.56 8.88
C GLY A 101 13.86 14.31 8.52
N LEU A 102 12.71 13.70 8.80
CA LEU A 102 11.39 14.28 8.51
C LEU A 102 11.14 15.56 9.31
N PHE A 103 11.42 15.57 10.62
CA PHE A 103 11.21 16.76 11.45
C PHE A 103 12.21 17.87 11.14
N LYS A 104 13.47 17.55 10.83
CA LYS A 104 14.44 18.55 10.35
C LYS A 104 13.98 19.19 9.05
N TRP A 105 13.49 18.38 8.11
CA TRP A 105 12.92 18.88 6.85
C TRP A 105 11.72 19.81 7.11
N LYS A 106 10.80 19.43 8.01
CA LYS A 106 9.62 20.22 8.35
C LYS A 106 10.00 21.62 8.87
N THR A 107 10.98 21.69 9.76
CA THR A 107 11.49 22.97 10.30
C THR A 107 12.03 23.87 9.18
N VAL A 108 12.84 23.32 8.27
CA VAL A 108 13.41 24.08 7.13
C VAL A 108 12.33 24.54 6.14
N GLN A 109 11.29 23.74 5.92
CA GLN A 109 10.19 24.17 5.04
C GLN A 109 9.34 25.26 5.68
N GLN A 110 9.09 25.19 6.99
CA GLN A 110 8.35 26.22 7.70
C GLN A 110 9.07 27.58 7.68
N THR A 111 10.40 27.59 7.80
CA THR A 111 11.17 28.85 7.65
C THR A 111 11.07 29.38 6.23
N ARG A 112 11.18 28.52 5.21
CA ARG A 112 11.02 28.91 3.81
C ARG A 112 9.64 29.45 3.49
N TYR A 113 8.57 28.84 4.01
CA TYR A 113 7.21 29.35 3.81
C TYR A 113 7.02 30.72 4.46
N ARG A 114 7.55 30.93 5.67
CA ARG A 114 7.47 32.21 6.37
C ARG A 114 8.23 33.34 5.67
N GLU A 115 9.32 33.04 4.98
CA GLU A 115 10.10 34.03 4.24
C GLU A 115 9.50 34.37 2.87
N HIS A 116 8.60 33.54 2.35
CA HIS A 116 8.15 33.54 0.96
C HIS A 116 6.62 33.74 0.83
N ASP A 117 6.04 34.56 1.72
CA ASP A 117 4.61 34.92 1.79
C ASP A 117 4.03 35.52 0.48
N ASP A 118 4.85 35.79 -0.54
CA ASP A 118 4.43 36.33 -1.85
C ASP A 118 4.38 35.31 -3.01
N ILE A 119 4.82 34.05 -2.83
CA ILE A 119 4.84 33.06 -3.94
C ILE A 119 4.25 31.71 -3.48
N PRO A 120 3.24 31.15 -4.19
CA PRO A 120 2.63 29.89 -3.80
C PRO A 120 3.66 28.76 -3.78
N ALA A 121 3.59 27.96 -2.71
CA ALA A 121 4.32 26.71 -2.55
C ALA A 121 4.36 25.92 -3.86
N PRO A 122 5.53 25.44 -4.33
CA PRO A 122 5.54 24.52 -5.46
C PRO A 122 4.73 23.30 -5.06
N ALA A 123 3.66 23.03 -5.82
CA ALA A 123 2.83 21.87 -5.62
C ALA A 123 3.72 20.64 -5.69
N LEU A 124 4.02 20.04 -4.54
CA LEU A 124 4.69 18.75 -4.45
C LEU A 124 3.73 17.73 -5.08
N HIS A 125 3.91 17.55 -6.39
CA HIS A 125 3.20 16.58 -7.20
C HIS A 125 3.61 15.20 -6.68
N SER A 126 2.82 14.69 -5.75
CA SER A 126 2.89 13.30 -5.30
C SER A 126 2.72 12.42 -6.53
N PRO A 127 3.77 11.76 -7.03
CA PRO A 127 3.66 10.90 -8.17
C PRO A 127 3.07 9.60 -7.63
N PHE A 128 1.79 9.60 -7.27
CA PHE A 128 1.08 8.34 -7.17
C PHE A 128 1.22 7.74 -8.56
N ARG A 129 2.15 6.79 -8.68
CA ARG A 129 2.06 5.76 -9.70
C ARG A 129 0.78 5.05 -9.32
N ARG A 130 -0.35 5.55 -9.83
CA ARG A 130 -1.57 4.79 -9.98
C ARG A 130 -1.08 3.51 -10.63
N ILE A 131 -0.96 2.46 -9.84
CA ILE A 131 -0.91 1.12 -10.37
C ILE A 131 -2.27 1.04 -11.04
N SER A 132 -2.35 1.38 -12.33
CA SER A 132 -3.42 0.88 -13.16
C SER A 132 -3.23 -0.62 -13.02
N GLY A 133 -3.95 -1.21 -12.09
CA GLY A 133 -4.01 -2.64 -11.97
C GLY A 133 -4.43 -3.08 -13.36
N ARG A 134 -3.49 -3.67 -14.11
CA ARG A 134 -3.88 -4.67 -15.09
C ARG A 134 -4.60 -5.68 -14.24
N ARG A 135 -5.91 -5.52 -14.15
CA ARG A 135 -6.82 -6.56 -13.73
C ARG A 135 -6.40 -7.72 -14.62
N HIS A 136 -5.73 -8.71 -14.06
CA HIS A 136 -5.52 -9.98 -14.75
C HIS A 136 -6.94 -10.50 -14.99
N SER A 137 -7.55 -10.11 -16.10
CA SER A 137 -8.74 -10.79 -16.59
C SER A 137 -8.22 -12.14 -17.04
N LEU A 138 -8.52 -13.17 -16.26
CA LEU A 138 -8.40 -14.55 -16.69
C LEU A 138 -9.41 -14.73 -17.83
N SER A 139 -9.02 -14.38 -19.06
CA SER A 139 -9.79 -14.70 -20.25
C SER A 139 -9.58 -16.19 -20.52
N VAL A 140 -10.57 -16.99 -20.13
CA VAL A 140 -10.67 -18.39 -20.55
C VAL A 140 -10.88 -18.40 -22.07
N HIS A 141 -9.85 -18.78 -22.82
CA HIS A 141 -9.98 -19.04 -24.24
C HIS A 141 -10.86 -20.28 -24.43
N HIS A 142 -12.10 -20.09 -24.88
CA HIS A 142 -12.88 -21.17 -25.44
C HIS A 142 -12.32 -21.49 -26.83
N ALA A 143 -11.44 -22.49 -26.91
CA ALA A 143 -11.05 -23.08 -28.17
C ALA A 143 -12.25 -23.87 -28.70
N ALA A 144 -12.91 -23.34 -29.72
CA ALA A 144 -13.92 -24.07 -30.48
C ALA A 144 -13.24 -25.26 -31.19
N PRO A 145 -13.77 -26.49 -31.09
CA PRO A 145 -13.25 -27.59 -31.88
C PRO A 145 -13.63 -27.38 -33.35
N ALA A 146 -12.61 -27.38 -34.21
CA ALA A 146 -12.75 -27.45 -35.65
C ALA A 146 -13.55 -28.69 -36.04
N LYS A 147 -14.62 -28.51 -36.81
CA LYS A 147 -15.35 -29.62 -37.43
C LYS A 147 -14.69 -29.90 -38.78
N ALA A 148 -13.92 -30.98 -38.83
CA ALA A 148 -13.48 -31.62 -40.06
C ALA A 148 -14.48 -32.74 -40.44
N ALA A 149 -14.73 -32.84 -41.75
CA ALA A 149 -15.50 -33.86 -42.49
C ALA A 149 -17.04 -33.85 -42.34
#